data_AF-A0A432QHM8-F1
#
_entry.id   AF-A0A432QHM8-F1
#
_cell.length_a   1.000
_cell.length_b   1.000
_cell.length_c   1.000
_cell.angle_alpha   90.00
_cell.angle_beta   90.00
_cell.angle_gamma   90.00
#
_symmetry.space_group_name_H-M   'P 1'
#
loop_
_entity.id
_entity.type
_entity.pdbx_description
1 polymer ?
#
loop_
_entity_poly.entity_id
_entity_poly.type
_entity_poly.pdbx_seq_one_letter_code
_entity_poly.pdbx_strand_id
1 'polypeptide(L)'
;EHDTPALLNNYLQKYNAKPGWDFFTGRVEDVTQVMKAFNAHVSDKMGHRPLIFLHAPHEKKWVRLDGLMSGEELLAQYRMLKRQALQIRHNPG
;
A
#
# COMPACT_ATOMS: atom_id res chain seq x y z
N GLU A 1 4.43 22.60 -3.33
CA GLU A 1 4.20 21.56 -4.36
C GLU A 1 3.13 20.61 -3.83
N HIS A 2 2.03 20.44 -4.56
CA HIS A 2 0.92 19.54 -4.17
C HIS A 2 0.75 18.47 -5.24
N ASP A 3 0.53 17.22 -4.81
CA ASP A 3 0.27 16.10 -5.70
C ASP A 3 -1.13 16.24 -6.32
N THR A 4 -1.21 16.74 -7.55
CA THR A 4 -2.48 16.81 -8.31
C THR A 4 -2.68 15.56 -9.15
N PRO A 5 -3.93 15.21 -9.52
CA PRO A 5 -4.18 14.06 -10.40
C PRO A 5 -3.40 14.12 -11.72
N ALA A 6 -3.28 15.30 -12.33
CA ALA A 6 -2.50 15.50 -13.55
C ALA A 6 -1.00 15.20 -13.36
N LEU A 7 -0.41 15.66 -12.25
CA LEU A 7 1.00 15.40 -11.93
C LEU A 7 1.25 13.90 -11.66
N LEU A 8 0.34 13.23 -10.94
CA LEU A 8 0.48 11.80 -10.66
C LEU A 8 0.31 10.94 -11.91
N ASN A 9 -0.59 11.32 -12.83
CA ASN A 9 -0.72 10.64 -14.12
C ASN A 9 0.54 10.78 -14.98
N ASN A 10 1.14 11.97 -15.04
CA ASN A 10 2.42 12.17 -15.73
C ASN A 10 3.53 11.34 -15.08
N TYR A 11 3.52 11.20 -13.76
CA TYR A 11 4.46 10.36 -13.03
C TYR A 11 4.28 8.87 -13.37
N LEU A 12 3.05 8.35 -13.36
CA LEU A 12 2.73 6.97 -13.78
C LEU A 12 3.24 6.67 -15.20
N GLN A 13 3.05 7.60 -16.14
CA GLN A 13 3.53 7.47 -17.52
C GLN A 13 5.05 7.43 -17.58
N LYS A 14 5.73 8.35 -16.89
CA LYS A 14 7.20 8.42 -16.85
C LYS A 14 7.85 7.10 -16.39
N TYR A 15 7.20 6.38 -15.46
CA TYR A 15 7.70 5.12 -14.92
C TYR A 15 7.07 3.87 -15.54
N ASN A 16 6.42 4.00 -16.71
CA ASN A 16 5.84 2.89 -17.47
C ASN A 16 4.91 1.99 -16.63
N ALA A 17 4.01 2.62 -15.87
CA ALA A 17 3.04 1.94 -15.01
C ALA A 17 2.32 0.80 -15.74
N LYS A 18 2.02 -0.26 -14.99
CA LYS A 18 1.36 -1.47 -15.49
C LYS A 18 -0.08 -1.54 -15.00
N PRO A 19 -0.96 -2.33 -15.64
CA PRO A 19 -2.30 -2.57 -15.13
C PRO A 19 -2.28 -2.96 -13.63
N GLY A 20 -3.12 -2.31 -12.82
CA GLY A 20 -3.15 -2.45 -11.37
C GLY A 20 -2.24 -1.49 -10.59
N TRP A 21 -1.60 -0.52 -11.26
CA TRP A 21 -0.88 0.58 -10.61
C TRP A 21 -1.75 1.83 -10.62
N ASP A 22 -2.36 2.12 -9.48
CA ASP A 22 -3.20 3.29 -9.30
C ASP A 22 -2.56 4.22 -8.26
N PHE A 23 -2.44 5.50 -8.61
CA PHE A 23 -1.96 6.54 -7.69
C PHE A 23 -3.15 7.39 -7.26
N PHE A 24 -3.28 7.61 -5.96
CA PHE A 24 -4.40 8.34 -5.37
C PHE A 24 -3.91 9.64 -4.72
N THR A 25 -4.71 10.69 -4.88
CA THR A 25 -4.56 11.99 -4.19
C THR A 25 -5.95 12.56 -3.94
N GLY A 26 -6.04 13.64 -3.16
CA GLY A 26 -7.32 14.26 -2.82
C GLY A 26 -7.18 15.43 -1.87
N ARG A 27 -8.26 15.73 -1.15
CA ARG A 27 -8.26 16.75 -0.11
C ARG A 27 -7.36 16.30 1.04
N VAL A 28 -6.74 17.26 1.73
CA VAL A 28 -5.84 16.97 2.86
C VAL A 28 -6.55 16.15 3.93
N GLU A 29 -7.82 16.45 4.20
CA GLU A 29 -8.62 15.77 5.21
C GLU A 29 -8.84 14.28 4.86
N ASP A 30 -9.07 13.97 3.59
CA ASP A 30 -9.28 12.61 3.10
C ASP A 30 -7.98 11.81 3.20
N VAL A 31 -6.86 12.41 2.78
CA VAL A 31 -5.53 11.78 2.90
C VAL A 31 -5.17 11.55 4.36
N THR A 32 -5.41 12.53 5.24
CA THR A 32 -5.18 12.39 6.68
C THR A 32 -6.04 11.28 7.28
N GLN A 33 -7.29 11.13 6.86
CA GLN A 33 -8.17 10.06 7.33
C GLN A 33 -7.62 8.68 6.98
N VAL A 34 -7.21 8.47 5.72
CA VAL A 34 -6.59 7.21 5.27
C VAL A 34 -5.31 6.93 6.04
N MET A 35 -4.43 7.92 6.17
CA MET A 35 -3.17 7.78 6.91
C MET A 35 -3.39 7.40 8.38
N LYS A 36 -4.42 7.96 9.03
CA LYS A 36 -4.78 7.58 10.41
C LYS A 36 -5.34 6.16 10.47
N ALA A 37 -6.19 5.76 9.53
CA ALA A 37 -6.76 4.39 9.49
C ALA A 37 -5.68 3.30 9.39
N PHE A 38 -4.55 3.61 8.73
CA PHE A 38 -3.40 2.72 8.60
C PHE A 38 -2.30 2.93 9.66
N ASN A 39 -2.52 3.77 10.66
CA ASN A 39 -1.51 4.18 11.64
C ASN A 39 -0.20 4.67 10.97
N ALA A 40 -0.32 5.40 9.87
CA ALA A 40 0.77 5.91 9.05
C ALA A 40 0.96 7.43 9.20
N HIS A 41 0.01 8.13 9.84
CA HIS A 41 0.07 9.57 10.03
C HIS A 41 1.26 9.98 10.93
N VAL A 42 2.11 10.88 10.43
CA VAL A 42 3.24 11.46 11.15
C VAL A 42 3.03 12.96 11.33
N SER A 43 3.41 13.50 12.49
CA SER A 43 3.30 14.94 12.80
C SER A 43 4.37 15.78 12.11
N ASP A 44 5.49 15.16 11.76
CA ASP A 44 6.60 15.77 11.03
C ASP A 44 6.79 15.04 9.70
N LYS A 45 6.77 15.81 8.60
CA LYS A 45 7.00 15.31 7.24
C LYS A 45 8.38 14.63 7.12
N MET A 46 9.36 15.05 7.91
CA MET A 46 10.70 14.43 7.93
C MET A 46 10.73 13.09 8.68
N GLY A 47 9.71 12.79 9.48
CA GLY A 47 9.57 11.52 10.20
C GLY A 47 8.90 10.39 9.42
N HIS A 48 8.59 10.60 8.13
CA HIS A 48 7.95 9.56 7.33
C HIS A 48 8.85 8.33 7.20
N ARG A 49 8.27 7.15 7.43
CA ARG A 49 8.92 5.87 7.16
C ARG A 49 8.31 5.30 5.88
N PRO A 50 9.09 4.64 5.01
CA PRO A 50 8.53 3.86 3.92
C PRO A 50 7.60 2.79 4.49
N LEU A 51 6.37 2.71 3.99
CA LEU A 51 5.37 1.75 4.42
C LEU A 51 4.79 1.04 3.20
N ILE A 52 4.65 -0.28 3.32
CA ILE A 52 3.94 -1.10 2.34
C ILE A 52 2.87 -1.89 3.07
N PHE A 53 1.66 -1.90 2.52
CA PHE A 53 0.54 -2.67 3.04
C PHE A 53 0.11 -3.72 2.03
N LEU A 54 -0.05 -4.97 2.49
CA LEU A 54 -0.54 -6.07 1.67
C LEU A 54 -1.88 -6.55 2.21
N HIS A 55 -2.82 -6.82 1.30
CA HIS A 55 -4.13 -7.35 1.64
C HIS A 55 -4.51 -8.45 0.66
N ALA A 56 -5.02 -9.55 1.18
CA ALA A 56 -5.55 -10.62 0.36
C ALA A 56 -7.08 -10.49 0.26
N PRO A 57 -7.68 -10.89 -0.88
CA PRO A 57 -9.12 -10.90 -1.03
C PRO A 57 -9.79 -11.69 0.09
N HIS A 58 -10.88 -11.13 0.63
CA HIS A 58 -11.68 -11.70 1.74
C HIS A 58 -11.00 -11.73 3.12
N GLU A 59 -9.76 -11.27 3.25
CA GLU A 59 -9.15 -11.10 4.56
C GLU A 59 -9.70 -9.85 5.26
N LYS A 60 -9.83 -9.94 6.59
CA LYS A 60 -10.23 -8.77 7.41
C LYS A 60 -9.04 -7.90 7.80
N LYS A 61 -7.81 -8.41 7.69
CA LYS A 61 -6.60 -7.77 8.20
C LYS A 61 -5.62 -7.45 7.09
N TRP A 62 -4.94 -6.31 7.23
CA TRP A 62 -3.83 -5.90 6.40
C TRP A 62 -2.51 -6.36 7.03
N VAL A 63 -1.56 -6.79 6.20
CA VAL A 63 -0.16 -6.97 6.59
C VAL A 63 0.54 -5.63 6.40
N ARG A 64 1.17 -5.12 7.45
CA ARG A 64 1.98 -3.90 7.41
C ARG A 64 3.46 -4.28 7.38
N LEU A 65 4.20 -3.67 6.47
CA LEU A 65 5.63 -3.82 6.33
C LEU A 65 6.29 -2.44 6.48
N ASP A 66 7.19 -2.32 7.45
CA ASP A 66 7.87 -1.07 7.78
C ASP A 66 9.29 -1.05 7.20
N GLY A 67 9.70 0.09 6.64
CA GLY A 67 11.05 0.32 6.14
C GLY A 67 11.26 0.00 4.66
N LEU A 68 12.49 0.23 4.19
CA LEU A 68 12.91 -0.13 2.84
C LEU A 68 13.14 -1.65 2.79
N MET A 69 12.56 -2.29 1.78
CA MET A 69 12.78 -3.70 1.49
C MET A 69 13.23 -3.88 0.04
N SER A 70 14.02 -4.91 -0.20
CA SER A 70 14.31 -5.38 -1.55
C SER A 70 13.05 -5.93 -2.22
N GLY A 71 13.08 -6.00 -3.56
CA GLY A 71 12.00 -6.65 -4.32
C GLY A 71 11.84 -8.13 -3.97
N GLU A 72 12.91 -8.82 -3.58
CA GLU A 72 12.88 -10.22 -3.17
C GLU A 72 12.14 -10.40 -1.84
N GLU A 73 12.44 -9.56 -0.84
CA GLU A 73 11.76 -9.56 0.45
C GLU A 73 10.26 -9.29 0.29
N LEU A 74 9.89 -8.28 -0.51
CA LEU A 74 8.49 -7.97 -0.79
C LEU A 74 7.76 -9.16 -1.45
N LEU A 75 8.40 -9.80 -2.42
CA LEU A 75 7.83 -10.96 -3.10
C LEU A 75 7.64 -12.16 -2.16
N ALA A 76 8.55 -12.35 -1.21
CA ALA A 76 8.42 -13.38 -0.18
C ALA A 76 7.20 -13.12 0.73
N GLN A 77 7.02 -11.89 1.21
CA GLN A 77 5.86 -11.49 2.02
C GLN A 77 4.54 -11.72 1.27
N TYR A 78 4.48 -11.32 0.00
CA TYR A 78 3.33 -11.56 -0.86
C TYR A 78 3.00 -13.06 -1.01
N ARG A 79 4.01 -13.91 -1.26
CA ARG A 79 3.83 -15.36 -1.40
C ARG A 79 3.35 -16.01 -0.09
N MET A 80 3.80 -15.52 1.06
CA MET A 80 3.31 -15.98 2.36
C MET A 80 1.83 -15.65 2.54
N LEU A 81 1.46 -14.39 2.33
CA LEU A 81 0.07 -13.94 2.43
C LEU A 81 -0.86 -14.72 1.48
N LYS A 82 -0.44 -14.90 0.22
CA LYS A 82 -1.21 -15.65 -0.78
C LYS A 82 -1.48 -17.09 -0.34
N ARG A 83 -0.48 -17.76 0.27
CA ARG A 83 -0.65 -19.15 0.77
C ARG A 83 -1.64 -19.23 1.93
N GLN A 84 -1.55 -18.31 2.89
CA GLN A 84 -2.47 -18.23 4.03
C GLN A 84 -3.92 -18.03 3.55
N ALA A 85 -4.14 -17.07 2.64
CA ALA A 85 -5.46 -16.78 2.10
C ALA A 85 -6.06 -17.93 1.28
N LEU A 86 -5.24 -18.82 0.71
CA LEU A 86 -5.71 -20.03 0.03
C LEU A 86 -6.05 -21.15 1.02
N GLN A 87 -5.30 -21.29 2.11
CA GLN A 87 -5.56 -22.30 3.13
C GLN A 87 -6.89 -22.06 3.86
N ILE A 88 -7.21 -20.81 4.19
CA ILE A 88 -8.48 -20.45 4.87
C ILE A 88 -9.70 -20.78 3.99
N ARG A 89 -9.61 -20.57 2.67
CA ARG A 89 -10.72 -20.88 1.76
C ARG A 89 -11.06 -22.37 1.68
N HIS A 90 -10.10 -23.26 1.92
CA HIS A 90 -10.31 -24.71 1.85
C HIS A 90 -10.71 -25.32 3.19
N ASN A 91 -10.70 -24.54 4.27
CA ASN A 91 -11.11 -24.99 5.59
C ASN A 91 -11.91 -23.89 6.32
N PRO A 92 -13.14 -23.58 5.84
CA PRO A 92 -14.04 -22.72 6.58
C PRO A 92 -14.55 -23.54 7.78
N GLY A 93 -13.95 -23.31 8.95
CA GLY A 93 -14.47 -23.85 10.20
C GLY A 93 -15.93 -23.49 10.42
#